data_AF-A0A432JFC5-F1
#
_entry.id   AF-A0A432JFC5-F1
#
_cell.length_a   1.000
_cell.length_b   1.000
_cell.length_c   1.000
_cell.angle_alpha   90.00
_cell.angle_beta   90.00
_cell.angle_gamma   90.00
#
_symmetry.space_group_name_H-M   'P 1'
#
loop_
_entity.id
_entity.type
_entity.pdbx_description
1 polymer ?
#
loop_
_entity_poly.entity_id
_entity_poly.type
_entity_poly.pdbx_seq_one_letter_code
_entity_poly.pdbx_strand_id
1 'polypeptide(L)'
;MNLHPDTLVLDKRGSYGRDVYDGYYDNGSTGVIGESNKDRRLPKKELVMGMTVSGFAKAYPFSAISQESVINDHFAGEEVVITFDPTSESGAAFVRRLNGRNLTFEPAPGRAGVALMRDQETGSLWQVLTGQAVEGDLFGERLERLPSHYSFWFAWSDSHPQTELYGDATG
;
A
#
# COMPACT_ATOMS: atom_id res chain seq x y z
N MET A 1 -37.23 28.09 -20.67
CA MET A 1 -36.41 26.88 -20.52
C MET A 1 -36.66 26.31 -19.13
N ASN A 2 -36.68 24.98 -19.03
CA ASN A 2 -37.24 24.20 -17.92
C ASN A 2 -36.41 22.90 -17.81
N LEU A 3 -36.34 22.15 -16.71
CA LEU A 3 -36.94 22.26 -15.36
C LEU A 3 -35.79 22.61 -14.35
N HIS A 4 -35.81 22.50 -13.01
CA HIS A 4 -36.72 21.93 -11.99
C HIS A 4 -36.73 22.82 -10.71
N PRO A 5 -37.83 22.82 -9.92
CA PRO A 5 -37.94 23.63 -8.68
C PRO A 5 -37.89 22.84 -7.34
N ASP A 6 -37.45 21.58 -7.31
CA ASP A 6 -37.72 20.65 -6.19
C ASP A 6 -36.51 20.23 -5.30
N THR A 7 -35.46 21.06 -5.20
CA THR A 7 -34.35 20.78 -4.26
C THR A 7 -34.74 21.15 -2.82
N LEU A 8 -35.19 20.16 -2.02
CA LEU A 8 -35.29 20.32 -0.57
C LEU A 8 -33.90 20.54 0.04
N VAL A 9 -33.63 21.77 0.49
CA VAL A 9 -32.47 22.09 1.32
C VAL A 9 -32.79 21.74 2.78
N LEU A 10 -32.04 20.79 3.35
CA LEU A 10 -32.19 20.42 4.76
C LEU A 10 -31.43 21.42 5.66
N ASP A 11 -32.16 22.33 6.31
CA ASP A 11 -31.59 23.16 7.39
C ASP A 11 -31.18 22.26 8.56
N LYS A 12 -29.90 22.36 8.98
CA LYS A 12 -29.37 21.70 10.18
C LYS A 12 -28.73 22.70 11.15
N ARG A 13 -29.51 23.70 11.57
CA ARG A 13 -29.29 24.42 12.85
C ARG A 13 -29.33 23.42 14.03
N GLY A 14 -28.16 22.88 14.40
CA GLY A 14 -28.04 21.89 15.47
C GLY A 14 -26.61 21.67 15.94
N SER A 15 -26.17 22.54 16.87
CA SER A 15 -25.00 22.45 17.77
C SER A 15 -23.94 21.37 17.51
N TYR A 16 -22.76 21.76 17.05
CA TYR A 16 -21.55 20.94 17.15
C TYR A 16 -21.13 20.85 18.62
N GLY A 17 -21.04 19.64 19.19
CA GLY A 17 -20.75 19.49 20.62
C GLY A 17 -20.64 18.07 21.18
N ARG A 18 -20.47 17.05 20.34
CA ARG A 18 -20.07 15.70 20.77
C ARG A 18 -19.54 14.92 19.58
N ASP A 19 -18.33 14.39 19.69
CA ASP A 19 -17.86 13.40 18.73
C ASP A 19 -18.57 12.07 18.96
N VAL A 20 -18.90 11.37 17.87
CA VAL A 20 -19.72 10.15 17.88
C VAL A 20 -18.90 8.92 17.50
N TYR A 21 -17.59 9.09 17.29
CA TYR A 21 -16.70 8.07 16.74
C TYR A 21 -15.70 7.45 17.75
N ASP A 22 -15.56 7.97 18.97
CA ASP A 22 -14.68 7.40 20.02
C ASP A 22 -14.91 5.88 20.20
N GLY A 23 -16.18 5.46 20.23
CA GLY A 23 -16.55 4.05 20.45
C GLY A 23 -16.26 3.09 19.30
N TYR A 24 -15.79 3.56 18.13
CA TYR A 24 -15.48 2.70 16.99
C TYR A 24 -14.09 2.03 17.08
N TYR A 25 -13.16 2.65 17.81
CA TYR A 25 -11.81 2.12 17.99
C TYR A 25 -11.74 1.09 19.12
N ASP A 26 -12.48 1.33 20.21
CA ASP A 26 -12.37 0.64 21.50
C ASP A 26 -13.02 -0.76 21.54
N ASN A 27 -13.78 -1.15 20.50
CA ASN A 27 -14.46 -2.46 20.45
C ASN A 27 -13.78 -3.48 19.51
N GLY A 28 -13.73 -4.73 19.95
CA GLY A 28 -13.11 -5.86 19.24
C GLY A 28 -13.93 -6.47 18.10
N SER A 29 -15.19 -6.06 17.93
CA SER A 29 -16.08 -6.51 16.86
C SER A 29 -16.21 -5.48 15.72
N THR A 30 -16.01 -5.92 14.48
CA THR A 30 -16.07 -5.11 13.23
C THR A 30 -17.49 -4.79 12.76
N GLY A 31 -18.53 -5.42 13.33
CA GLY A 31 -19.95 -5.16 13.01
C GLY A 31 -20.49 -5.80 11.73
N VAL A 32 -19.66 -6.50 10.95
CA VAL A 32 -20.09 -7.16 9.70
C VAL A 32 -20.70 -8.53 9.99
N ILE A 33 -22.01 -8.67 9.79
CA ILE A 33 -22.70 -9.97 9.84
C ILE A 33 -22.24 -10.80 8.64
N GLY A 34 -21.44 -11.83 8.90
CA GLY A 34 -20.90 -12.73 7.87
C GLY A 34 -19.43 -13.10 8.05
N GLU A 35 -18.68 -12.44 8.94
CA GLU A 35 -17.25 -12.74 9.15
C GLU A 35 -16.99 -14.23 9.41
N SER A 36 -16.43 -14.92 8.41
CA SER A 36 -15.80 -16.24 8.55
C SER A 36 -14.28 -16.13 8.52
N ASN A 37 -13.70 -14.96 8.79
CA ASN A 37 -12.25 -14.81 8.77
C ASN A 37 -11.60 -15.65 9.89
N LYS A 38 -10.98 -16.74 9.45
CA LYS A 38 -10.29 -17.78 10.23
C LYS A 38 -8.77 -17.67 10.08
N ASP A 39 -8.28 -16.70 9.31
CA ASP A 39 -6.85 -16.56 9.06
C ASP A 39 -6.17 -15.84 10.24
N ARG A 40 -5.32 -16.57 10.94
CA ARG A 40 -4.68 -16.14 12.19
C ARG A 40 -3.22 -15.72 12.01
N ARG A 41 -2.73 -15.60 10.76
CA ARG A 41 -1.35 -15.18 10.46
C ARG A 41 -1.07 -13.75 10.95
N LEU A 42 -2.04 -12.85 10.81
CA LEU A 42 -1.98 -11.47 11.32
C LEU A 42 -3.13 -11.16 12.29
N PRO A 43 -2.98 -10.14 13.16
CA PRO A 43 -4.10 -9.54 13.88
C PRO A 43 -5.20 -9.06 12.92
N LYS A 44 -6.49 -9.25 13.27
CA LYS A 44 -7.62 -8.86 12.40
C LYS A 44 -7.56 -7.41 11.90
N LYS A 45 -7.23 -6.47 12.78
CA LYS A 45 -7.12 -5.03 12.49
C LYS A 45 -5.71 -4.59 12.03
N GLU A 46 -4.78 -5.51 11.76
CA GLU A 46 -3.51 -5.18 11.09
C GLU A 46 -3.82 -4.60 9.71
N LEU A 47 -3.18 -3.50 9.35
CA LEU A 47 -3.27 -2.95 8.01
C LEU A 47 -2.26 -3.69 7.11
N VAL A 48 -2.64 -4.00 5.87
CA VAL A 48 -1.74 -4.58 4.88
C VAL A 48 -1.76 -3.75 3.60
N MET A 49 -0.61 -3.62 2.93
CA MET A 49 -0.62 -3.32 1.50
C MET A 49 -0.89 -4.62 0.76
N GLY A 50 -2.08 -4.72 0.16
CA GLY A 50 -2.46 -5.81 -0.72
C GLY A 50 -2.10 -5.50 -2.18
N MET A 51 -1.59 -6.48 -2.90
CA MET A 51 -1.27 -6.42 -4.32
C MET A 51 -1.77 -7.68 -5.03
N THR A 52 -2.22 -7.53 -6.28
CA THR A 52 -2.69 -8.64 -7.12
C THR A 52 -1.99 -8.60 -8.48
N VAL A 53 -1.29 -9.69 -8.84
CA VAL A 53 -0.53 -9.83 -10.09
C VAL A 53 -0.88 -11.16 -10.74
N SER A 54 -1.25 -11.16 -12.02
CA SER A 54 -1.58 -12.37 -12.80
C SER A 54 -2.63 -13.31 -12.15
N GLY A 55 -3.52 -12.77 -11.30
CA GLY A 55 -4.54 -13.51 -10.57
C GLY A 55 -4.11 -14.05 -9.19
N PHE A 56 -2.81 -13.94 -8.85
CA PHE A 56 -2.28 -14.24 -7.52
C PHE A 56 -2.34 -12.99 -6.63
N ALA A 57 -2.50 -13.18 -5.33
CA ALA A 57 -2.55 -12.10 -4.34
C ALA A 57 -1.40 -12.22 -3.31
N LYS A 58 -0.81 -11.09 -2.91
CA LYS A 58 0.19 -11.00 -1.84
C LYS A 58 -0.10 -9.82 -0.93
N ALA A 59 0.09 -10.02 0.37
CA ALA A 59 -0.03 -8.99 1.39
C ALA A 59 1.34 -8.66 2.00
N TYR A 60 1.58 -7.37 2.21
CA TYR A 60 2.74 -6.87 2.95
C TYR A 60 2.22 -6.21 4.24
N PRO A 61 2.53 -6.75 5.44
CA PRO A 61 2.09 -6.16 6.71
C PRO A 61 2.57 -4.73 6.87
N PHE A 62 1.75 -3.84 7.42
CA PHE A 62 2.19 -2.47 7.71
C PHE A 62 3.33 -2.47 8.74
N SER A 63 3.27 -3.39 9.70
CA SER A 63 4.36 -3.70 10.65
C SER A 63 5.68 -4.15 10.00
N ALA A 64 5.67 -4.63 8.75
CA ALA A 64 6.87 -4.98 7.99
C ALA A 64 7.35 -3.80 7.12
N ILE A 65 6.49 -3.21 6.28
CA ILE A 65 6.89 -2.13 5.35
C ILE A 65 7.29 -0.82 6.07
N SER A 66 6.87 -0.64 7.32
CA SER A 66 7.32 0.48 8.17
C SER A 66 8.71 0.26 8.79
N GLN A 67 9.23 -0.97 8.80
CA GLN A 67 10.60 -1.30 9.18
C GLN A 67 11.51 -1.37 7.95
N GLU A 68 11.01 -1.99 6.87
CA GLU A 68 11.70 -2.15 5.59
C GLU A 68 11.02 -1.29 4.52
N SER A 69 11.44 -0.03 4.40
CA SER A 69 10.83 0.97 3.51
C SER A 69 11.09 0.74 2.02
N VAL A 70 11.99 -0.20 1.67
CA VAL A 70 12.29 -0.65 0.31
C VAL A 70 12.51 -2.15 0.36
N ILE A 71 11.52 -2.91 -0.12
CA ILE A 71 11.54 -4.38 -0.17
C ILE A 71 11.67 -4.82 -1.62
N ASN A 72 12.74 -5.54 -1.95
CA ASN A 72 12.85 -6.26 -3.21
C ASN A 72 12.28 -7.67 -3.01
N ASP A 73 11.34 -8.07 -3.85
CA ASP A 73 10.63 -9.35 -3.76
C ASP A 73 10.43 -9.94 -5.17
N HIS A 74 10.10 -11.22 -5.24
CA HIS A 74 9.74 -11.90 -6.47
C HIS A 74 8.36 -12.56 -6.28
N PHE A 75 7.38 -12.16 -7.08
CA PHE A 75 6.00 -12.57 -6.91
C PHE A 75 5.29 -12.80 -8.25
N ALA A 76 4.53 -13.90 -8.35
CA ALA A 76 3.80 -14.28 -9.56
C ALA A 76 4.64 -14.38 -10.86
N GLY A 77 5.96 -14.54 -10.75
CA GLY A 77 6.91 -14.53 -11.87
C GLY A 77 7.50 -13.15 -12.19
N GLU A 78 7.03 -12.10 -11.52
CA GLU A 78 7.55 -10.75 -11.67
C GLU A 78 8.53 -10.36 -10.56
N GLU A 79 9.50 -9.55 -10.97
CA GLU A 79 10.51 -8.95 -10.11
C GLU A 79 9.94 -7.62 -9.62
N VAL A 80 9.65 -7.50 -8.32
CA VAL A 80 8.88 -6.38 -7.77
C VAL A 80 9.65 -5.64 -6.67
N VAL A 81 9.41 -4.33 -6.57
CA VAL A 81 9.84 -3.53 -5.43
C VAL A 81 8.60 -2.92 -4.76
N ILE A 82 8.46 -3.16 -3.45
CA ILE A 82 7.49 -2.47 -2.60
C ILE A 82 8.22 -1.36 -1.87
N THR A 83 7.64 -0.17 -1.88
CA THR A 83 8.24 1.05 -1.34
C THR A 83 7.28 1.72 -0.36
N PHE A 84 7.82 2.37 0.66
CA PHE A 84 7.03 3.05 1.69
C PHE A 84 7.72 4.35 2.15
N ASP A 85 6.98 5.45 2.20
CA ASP A 85 7.39 6.70 2.82
C ASP A 85 6.72 6.83 4.21
N PRO A 86 7.46 6.69 5.31
CA PRO A 86 6.93 6.84 6.66
C PRO A 86 6.51 8.28 6.99
N THR A 87 6.86 9.27 6.16
CA THR A 87 6.46 10.69 6.35
C THR A 87 5.01 10.94 5.95
N SER A 88 4.50 10.19 4.96
CA SER A 88 3.16 10.33 4.40
C SER A 88 2.30 9.07 4.54
N GLU A 89 2.79 8.08 5.31
CA GLU A 89 2.20 6.74 5.51
C GLU A 89 1.76 6.07 4.20
N SER A 90 2.43 6.42 3.09
CA SER A 90 2.07 6.05 1.74
C SER A 90 3.10 5.08 1.17
N GLY A 91 2.64 4.15 0.34
CA GLY A 91 3.52 3.19 -0.33
C GLY A 91 3.12 2.96 -1.78
N ALA A 92 3.98 2.23 -2.49
CA ALA A 92 3.75 1.87 -3.88
C ALA A 92 4.40 0.53 -4.21
N ALA A 93 3.84 -0.17 -5.21
CA ALA A 93 4.42 -1.37 -5.77
C ALA A 93 4.81 -1.11 -7.23
N PHE A 94 5.98 -1.60 -7.64
CA PHE A 94 6.48 -1.47 -9.00
C PHE A 94 7.12 -2.76 -9.51
N VAL A 95 7.13 -2.95 -10.83
CA VAL A 95 8.02 -3.90 -11.49
C VAL A 95 9.44 -3.31 -11.47
N ARG A 96 10.40 -4.01 -10.85
CA ARG A 96 11.82 -3.56 -10.76
C ARG A 96 12.65 -3.93 -12.00
N ARG A 97 12.02 -4.49 -13.05
CA ARG A 97 12.67 -4.80 -14.33
C ARG A 97 12.53 -3.63 -15.30
N LEU A 98 13.67 -3.07 -15.74
CA LEU A 98 13.76 -1.95 -16.66
C LEU A 98 14.76 -2.27 -17.78
N ASN A 99 14.37 -2.03 -19.04
CA ASN A 99 15.24 -2.19 -20.22
C ASN A 99 16.01 -3.54 -20.27
N GLY A 100 15.36 -4.62 -19.82
CA GLY A 100 15.92 -5.98 -19.78
C GLY A 100 16.81 -6.31 -18.56
N ARG A 101 17.00 -5.36 -17.64
CA ARG A 101 17.74 -5.52 -16.39
C ARG A 101 16.77 -5.58 -15.20
N ASN A 102 16.98 -6.50 -14.25
CA ASN A 102 16.34 -6.43 -12.93
C ASN A 102 17.17 -5.46 -12.06
N LEU A 103 16.54 -4.42 -11.51
CA LEU A 103 17.16 -3.44 -10.61
C LEU A 103 16.94 -3.84 -9.15
N THR A 104 17.95 -3.66 -8.31
CA THR A 104 17.93 -4.00 -6.88
C THR A 104 18.03 -2.72 -6.07
N PHE A 105 16.97 -2.39 -5.34
CA PHE A 105 16.82 -1.11 -4.67
C PHE A 105 17.23 -1.13 -3.20
N GLU A 106 17.88 -0.07 -2.74
CA GLU A 106 18.19 0.18 -1.31
C GLU A 106 17.63 1.54 -0.86
N PRO A 107 17.27 1.72 0.43
CA PRO A 107 16.87 3.03 0.96
C PRO A 107 17.98 4.07 0.81
N ALA A 108 17.65 5.26 0.30
CA ALA A 108 18.59 6.37 0.16
C ALA A 108 18.16 7.58 1.03
N PRO A 109 19.11 8.43 1.46
CA PRO A 109 18.77 9.64 2.22
C PRO A 109 17.80 10.54 1.44
N GLY A 110 16.58 10.67 1.95
CA GLY A 110 15.58 11.59 1.41
C GLY A 110 16.01 13.05 1.54
N ARG A 111 15.50 13.92 0.66
CA ARG A 111 15.87 15.34 0.61
C ARG A 111 14.70 16.22 0.18
N ALA A 112 14.62 17.43 0.71
CA ALA A 112 13.55 18.39 0.43
C ALA A 112 12.11 17.83 0.61
N GLY A 113 11.92 16.91 1.57
CA GLY A 113 10.62 16.25 1.81
C GLY A 113 10.31 15.08 0.87
N VAL A 114 11.25 14.67 0.03
CA VAL A 114 11.08 13.54 -0.92
C VAL A 114 11.86 12.32 -0.43
N ALA A 115 11.15 11.21 -0.20
CA ALA A 115 11.74 9.91 0.08
C ALA A 115 12.40 9.31 -1.18
N LEU A 116 13.62 8.78 -1.03
CA LEU A 116 14.44 8.28 -2.14
C LEU A 116 14.91 6.84 -1.90
N MET A 117 15.11 6.12 -2.99
CA MET A 117 15.81 4.82 -3.04
C MET A 117 16.90 4.87 -4.14
N ARG A 118 17.88 3.97 -4.08
CA ARG A 118 18.96 3.85 -5.05
C ARG A 118 18.92 2.47 -5.70
N ASP A 119 19.14 2.35 -7.02
CA ASP A 119 19.43 1.04 -7.63
C ASP A 119 20.93 0.72 -7.53
N GLN A 120 21.28 -0.53 -7.22
CA GLN A 120 22.67 -0.95 -7.05
C GLN A 120 23.41 -1.11 -8.40
N GLU A 121 22.70 -1.27 -9.51
CA GLU A 121 23.27 -1.59 -10.81
C GLU A 121 23.72 -0.37 -11.65
N THR A 122 23.28 0.84 -11.29
CA THR A 122 23.79 2.13 -11.83
C THR A 122 24.08 3.18 -10.75
N GLY A 123 23.54 3.00 -9.54
CA GLY A 123 23.62 4.00 -8.48
C GLY A 123 22.66 5.17 -8.65
N SER A 124 21.72 5.12 -9.61
CA SER A 124 20.75 6.20 -9.84
C SER A 124 19.80 6.35 -8.64
N LEU A 125 19.28 7.56 -8.42
CA LEU A 125 18.34 7.86 -7.35
C LEU A 125 16.92 7.98 -7.87
N TRP A 126 15.99 7.37 -7.15
CA TRP A 126 14.60 7.17 -7.53
C TRP A 126 13.66 7.67 -6.45
N GLN A 127 12.55 8.29 -6.85
CA GLN A 127 11.49 8.71 -5.94
C GLN A 127 10.64 7.51 -5.50
N VAL A 128 10.66 7.22 -4.19
CA VAL A 128 9.95 6.10 -3.53
C VAL A 128 8.49 5.98 -3.97
N LEU A 129 7.72 7.07 -3.93
CA LEU A 129 6.28 7.03 -4.20
C LEU A 129 5.91 7.08 -5.69
N THR A 130 6.78 7.57 -6.57
CA THR A 130 6.46 7.77 -8.00
C THR A 130 7.10 6.75 -8.92
N GLY A 131 8.18 6.09 -8.50
CA GLY A 131 8.95 5.14 -9.30
C GLY A 131 9.78 5.79 -10.40
N GLN A 132 10.08 7.09 -10.28
CA GLN A 132 10.83 7.86 -11.29
C GLN A 132 12.27 8.16 -10.84
N ALA A 133 13.23 7.93 -11.74
CA ALA A 133 14.62 8.32 -11.57
C ALA A 133 14.80 9.84 -11.66
N VAL A 134 15.53 10.41 -10.70
CA VAL A 134 15.75 11.86 -10.54
C VAL A 134 17.22 12.28 -10.53
N GLU A 135 18.17 11.35 -10.38
CA GLU A 135 19.61 11.55 -10.60
C GLU A 135 20.27 10.24 -11.06
N GLY A 136 21.41 10.32 -11.76
CA GLY A 136 22.18 9.15 -12.23
C GLY A 136 21.91 8.78 -13.69
N ASP A 137 22.52 7.68 -14.13
CA ASP A 137 22.51 7.21 -15.54
C ASP A 137 21.10 6.94 -16.08
N LEU A 138 20.15 6.59 -15.21
CA LEU A 138 18.76 6.29 -15.56
C LEU A 138 17.83 7.50 -15.44
N PHE A 139 18.37 8.73 -15.29
CA PHE A 139 17.59 9.96 -15.09
C PHE A 139 16.38 10.08 -16.05
N GLY A 140 15.20 10.32 -15.48
CA GLY A 140 13.95 10.49 -16.23
C GLY A 140 13.18 9.20 -16.53
N GLU A 141 13.83 8.03 -16.43
CA GLU A 141 13.15 6.73 -16.53
C GLU A 141 12.12 6.53 -15.41
N ARG A 142 11.13 5.67 -15.65
CA ARG A 142 10.07 5.36 -14.69
C ARG A 142 9.71 3.88 -14.70
N LEU A 143 9.64 3.29 -13.51
CA LEU A 143 9.19 1.91 -13.29
C LEU A 143 7.69 1.77 -13.57
N GLU A 144 7.29 0.59 -14.05
CA GLU A 144 5.87 0.24 -14.19
C GLU A 144 5.24 0.06 -12.80
N ARG A 145 4.12 0.75 -12.53
CA ARG A 145 3.40 0.65 -11.26
C ARG A 145 2.43 -0.53 -11.28
N LEU A 146 2.51 -1.37 -10.26
CA LEU A 146 1.55 -2.45 -10.02
C LEU A 146 0.35 -1.94 -9.19
N PRO A 147 -0.88 -2.46 -9.41
CA PRO A 147 -2.02 -2.12 -8.58
C PRO A 147 -1.88 -2.66 -7.15
N SER A 148 -1.66 -1.76 -6.19
CA SER A 148 -1.71 -2.05 -4.76
C SER A 148 -2.63 -1.09 -4.02
N HIS A 149 -3.16 -1.51 -2.86
CA HIS A 149 -3.99 -0.68 -1.99
C HIS A 149 -3.89 -1.14 -0.53
N TYR A 150 -4.26 -0.27 0.41
CA TYR A 150 -4.39 -0.63 1.81
C TYR A 150 -5.73 -1.29 2.12
N SER A 151 -5.70 -2.32 2.95
CA SER A 151 -6.89 -2.98 3.50
C SER A 151 -6.57 -3.54 4.89
N PHE A 152 -7.58 -3.71 5.75
CA PHE A 152 -7.41 -4.46 6.99
C PHE A 152 -7.33 -5.95 6.69
N TRP A 153 -6.49 -6.68 7.44
CA TRP A 153 -6.29 -8.11 7.24
C TRP A 153 -7.61 -8.90 7.23
N PHE A 154 -8.55 -8.57 8.12
CA PHE A 154 -9.84 -9.26 8.19
C PHE A 154 -10.65 -9.20 6.88
N ALA A 155 -10.50 -8.13 6.09
CA ALA A 155 -11.17 -7.96 4.80
C ALA A 155 -10.31 -8.48 3.65
N TRP A 156 -8.99 -8.26 3.70
CA TRP A 156 -8.06 -8.73 2.66
C TRP A 156 -8.05 -10.26 2.54
N SER A 157 -7.86 -10.99 3.64
CA SER A 157 -7.75 -12.47 3.59
C SER A 157 -9.09 -13.20 3.44
N ASP A 158 -10.22 -12.53 3.70
CA ASP A 158 -11.55 -13.03 3.33
C ASP A 158 -11.80 -12.90 1.81
N SER A 159 -11.33 -11.79 1.22
CA SER A 159 -11.39 -11.54 -0.24
C SER A 159 -10.35 -12.37 -1.03
N HIS A 160 -9.18 -12.61 -0.43
CA HIS A 160 -8.04 -13.30 -1.03
C HIS A 160 -7.56 -14.45 -0.13
N PRO A 161 -8.35 -15.53 0.04
CA PRO A 161 -8.06 -16.63 0.97
C PRO A 161 -6.86 -17.50 0.57
N GLN A 162 -6.21 -17.21 -0.56
CA GLN A 162 -4.95 -17.83 -1.02
C GLN A 162 -3.81 -16.80 -1.10
N THR A 163 -3.92 -15.66 -0.40
CA THR A 163 -2.88 -14.63 -0.38
C THR A 163 -1.58 -15.19 0.22
N GLU A 164 -0.49 -15.00 -0.51
CA GLU A 164 0.85 -14.99 0.08
C GLU A 164 0.92 -13.87 1.13
N LEU A 165 1.79 -14.04 2.12
CA LEU A 165 2.06 -13.04 3.15
C LEU A 165 3.57 -12.81 3.21
N TYR A 166 3.99 -11.55 3.11
CA TYR A 166 5.39 -11.19 3.28
C TYR A 166 5.82 -11.34 4.73
N GLY A 167 7.01 -11.90 4.96
CA GLY A 167 7.54 -12.24 6.29
C GLY A 167 7.13 -13.62 6.80
N ASP A 168 6.09 -14.25 6.24
CA ASP A 168 5.78 -15.66 6.49
C ASP A 168 6.83 -16.54 5.80
N ALA A 169 7.87 -16.91 6.53
CA ALA A 169 8.75 -17.99 6.13
C ALA A 169 7.96 -19.31 6.17
N THR A 170 7.73 -19.94 5.01
CA THR A 170 7.27 -21.32 4.94
C THR A 170 8.35 -22.24 5.50
N GLY A 171 8.16 -22.70 6.74
CA GLY A 171 8.98 -23.73 7.39
C GLY A 171 8.64 -25.15 6.95
#